data_AF-A0A838SEU5-F1
#
_entry.id   AF-A0A838SEU5-F1
#
_cell.length_a   1.000
_cell.length_b   1.000
_cell.length_c   1.000
_cell.angle_alpha   90.00
_cell.angle_beta   90.00
_cell.angle_gamma   90.00
#
_symmetry.space_group_name_H-M   'P 1'
#
loop_
_entity.id
_entity.type
_entity.pdbx_description
1 polymer ?
#
loop_
_entity_poly.entity_id
_entity_poly.type
_entity_poly.pdbx_seq_one_letter_code
_entity_poly.pdbx_strand_id
1 'polypeptide(L)'
;FYKAPTLATALNLIFGLPVPATPRTDLIQLFLKYPGQPLNGTNCGDPCSELLRLDVTVPPTAPDNQKRLGGLATPPDPAGFPNGRRPNDDVTDIATRVVGGPAFIDNRVGDGVNFLENAPGSGTPQVTANGIAKIFPYLPNPHDGRNRRHIDCGEPDANPCN
;
A
#
# COMPACT_ATOMS: atom_id res chain seq x y z
N PHE A 1 -5.66 -14.49 -13.26
CA PHE A 1 -5.10 -13.30 -12.60
C PHE A 1 -4.28 -13.68 -11.36
N TYR A 2 -4.87 -14.02 -10.21
CA TYR A 2 -4.09 -14.25 -8.97
C TYR A 2 -3.10 -15.43 -8.97
N LYS A 3 -3.38 -16.51 -9.72
CA LYS A 3 -2.45 -17.66 -9.81
C LYS A 3 -1.12 -17.32 -10.48
N ALA A 4 -1.11 -16.30 -11.34
CA ALA A 4 0.05 -15.85 -12.10
C ALA A 4 -0.02 -14.30 -12.18
N PRO A 5 0.28 -13.61 -11.07
CA PRO A 5 0.12 -12.16 -11.00
C PRO A 5 1.15 -11.49 -11.91
N THR A 6 0.69 -10.58 -12.76
CA THR A 6 1.55 -9.85 -13.70
C THR A 6 2.65 -9.06 -13.00
N LEU A 7 2.41 -8.60 -11.77
CA LEU A 7 3.42 -7.96 -10.94
C LEU A 7 4.60 -8.91 -10.64
N ALA A 8 4.36 -10.19 -10.32
CA ALA A 8 5.47 -11.15 -10.13
C ALA A 8 6.23 -11.39 -11.43
N THR A 9 5.52 -11.49 -12.55
CA THR A 9 6.13 -11.62 -13.87
C THR A 9 7.02 -10.41 -14.19
N ALA A 10 6.55 -9.19 -13.92
CA ALA A 10 7.33 -7.97 -14.13
C ALA A 10 8.57 -7.91 -13.21
N LEU A 11 8.42 -8.26 -11.93
CA LEU A 11 9.53 -8.32 -10.97
C LEU A 11 10.65 -9.27 -11.44
N ASN A 12 10.27 -10.43 -11.98
CA ASN A 12 11.24 -11.39 -12.51
C ASN A 12 11.82 -10.98 -13.86
N LEU A 13 10.98 -10.57 -14.81
CA LEU A 13 11.40 -10.30 -16.19
C LEU A 13 12.21 -9.01 -16.33
N ILE A 14 11.83 -7.95 -15.61
CA ILE A 14 12.45 -6.62 -15.72
C ILE A 14 13.67 -6.51 -14.79
N PHE A 15 13.53 -6.98 -13.54
CA PHE A 15 14.55 -6.78 -12.51
C PHE A 15 15.38 -8.04 -12.21
N GLY A 16 15.07 -9.19 -12.83
CA GLY A 16 15.79 -10.44 -12.59
C GLY A 16 15.60 -11.01 -11.18
N LEU A 17 14.60 -10.53 -10.43
CA LEU A 17 14.42 -10.91 -9.04
C LEU A 17 13.73 -12.28 -8.93
N PRO A 18 14.17 -13.16 -8.01
CA PRO A 18 13.47 -14.40 -7.74
C PRO A 18 12.11 -14.10 -7.11
N VAL A 19 11.04 -14.67 -7.68
CA VAL A 19 9.68 -14.55 -7.17
C VAL A 19 9.09 -15.94 -6.90
N PRO A 20 8.10 -16.07 -6.00
CA PRO A 20 7.49 -17.36 -5.73
C PRO A 20 6.84 -17.96 -6.99
N ALA A 21 7.00 -19.27 -7.18
CA ALA A 21 6.49 -19.98 -8.34
C ALA A 21 4.95 -19.97 -8.42
N THR A 22 4.42 -20.06 -9.63
CA THR A 22 2.99 -20.25 -9.87
C THR A 22 2.59 -21.73 -9.72
N PRO A 23 1.34 -22.04 -9.31
CA PRO A 23 0.23 -21.12 -9.06
C PRO A 23 0.26 -20.48 -7.65
N ARG A 24 0.08 -19.17 -7.59
CA ARG A 24 -0.05 -18.38 -6.35
C ARG A 24 -1.44 -18.49 -5.72
N THR A 25 -1.74 -19.66 -5.16
CA THR A 25 -3.01 -19.93 -4.46
C THR A 25 -3.15 -19.16 -3.15
N ASP A 26 -2.04 -18.76 -2.53
CA ASP A 26 -1.99 -17.87 -1.37
C ASP A 26 -2.64 -16.51 -1.68
N LEU A 27 -2.41 -15.96 -2.86
CA LEU A 27 -3.04 -14.70 -3.28
C LEU A 27 -4.54 -14.84 -3.54
N ILE A 28 -4.99 -16.02 -3.97
CA ILE A 28 -6.43 -16.32 -4.09
C ILE A 28 -7.07 -16.29 -2.70
N GLN A 29 -6.43 -16.91 -1.71
CA GLN A 29 -6.91 -16.89 -0.34
C GLN A 29 -6.95 -15.47 0.23
N LEU A 30 -5.95 -14.64 -0.07
CA LEU A 30 -5.88 -13.27 0.43
C LEU A 30 -6.94 -12.34 -0.18
N PHE A 31 -7.15 -12.39 -1.49
CA PHE A 31 -8.00 -11.42 -2.20
C PHE A 31 -9.43 -11.90 -2.43
N LEU A 32 -9.68 -13.22 -2.44
CA LEU A 32 -10.96 -13.80 -2.84
C LEU A 32 -11.70 -14.56 -1.74
N LYS A 33 -11.13 -14.63 -0.53
CA LYS A 33 -11.71 -15.38 0.59
C LYS A 33 -11.75 -14.53 1.87
N TYR A 34 -12.78 -14.75 2.67
CA TYR A 34 -12.79 -14.23 4.05
C TYR A 34 -11.83 -15.03 4.93
N PRO A 35 -11.34 -14.44 6.04
CA PRO A 35 -10.69 -15.19 7.10
C PRO A 35 -11.52 -16.43 7.49
N GLY A 36 -10.91 -17.61 7.46
CA GLY A 36 -11.57 -18.88 7.76
C GLY A 36 -12.36 -19.53 6.61
N GLN A 37 -12.50 -18.88 5.45
CA GLN A 37 -13.16 -19.49 4.30
C GLN A 37 -12.14 -20.32 3.48
N PRO A 38 -12.35 -21.64 3.30
CA PRO A 38 -11.40 -22.47 2.55
C PRO A 38 -11.46 -22.25 1.03
N LEU A 39 -10.35 -22.55 0.35
CA LEU A 39 -10.32 -22.77 -1.09
C LEU A 39 -11.02 -24.08 -1.47
N ASN A 40 -11.55 -24.15 -2.68
CA ASN A 40 -11.93 -25.41 -3.30
C ASN A 40 -10.71 -25.98 -4.04
N GLY A 41 -9.86 -26.72 -3.31
CA GLY A 41 -8.55 -27.16 -3.81
C GLY A 41 -7.65 -25.96 -4.12
N THR A 42 -7.26 -25.79 -5.39
CA THR A 42 -6.48 -24.63 -5.86
C THR A 42 -7.35 -23.53 -6.48
N ASN A 43 -8.68 -23.63 -6.37
CA ASN A 43 -9.63 -22.71 -6.96
C ASN A 43 -10.41 -21.93 -5.90
N CYS A 44 -10.87 -20.74 -6.27
CA CYS A 44 -11.72 -19.87 -5.46
C CYS A 44 -13.18 -20.34 -5.36
N GLY A 45 -13.59 -21.38 -6.11
CA GLY A 45 -14.99 -21.79 -6.30
C GLY A 45 -15.53 -21.31 -7.66
N ASP A 46 -16.82 -21.53 -7.90
CA ASP A 46 -17.50 -21.19 -9.16
C ASP A 46 -18.88 -20.55 -8.87
N PRO A 47 -19.15 -19.30 -9.30
CA PRO A 47 -18.23 -18.40 -10.00
C PRO A 47 -17.19 -17.80 -9.07
N CYS A 48 -15.94 -17.75 -9.53
CA CYS A 48 -14.88 -17.01 -8.87
C CYS A 48 -15.01 -15.52 -9.20
N SER A 49 -15.31 -14.69 -8.20
CA SER A 49 -15.46 -13.24 -8.37
C SER A 49 -14.58 -12.46 -7.41
N GLU A 50 -13.79 -11.55 -7.96
CA GLU A 50 -13.26 -10.41 -7.24
C GLU A 50 -14.44 -9.50 -6.93
N LEU A 51 -14.84 -9.48 -5.66
CA LEU A 51 -15.74 -8.46 -5.15
C LEU A 51 -14.87 -7.60 -4.23
N LEU A 52 -15.01 -6.29 -4.33
CA LEU A 52 -14.52 -5.37 -3.30
C LEU A 52 -15.33 -5.68 -2.03
N ARG A 53 -14.86 -6.66 -1.26
CA ARG A 53 -15.54 -7.16 -0.07
C ARG A 53 -15.09 -6.32 1.10
N LEU A 54 -16.05 -5.65 1.69
CA LEU A 54 -15.85 -4.81 2.84
C LEU A 54 -15.92 -5.66 4.10
N ASP A 55 -14.78 -5.91 4.75
CA ASP A 55 -14.80 -6.53 6.08
C ASP A 55 -15.32 -5.51 7.10
N VAL A 56 -16.54 -5.74 7.58
CA VAL A 56 -17.21 -4.90 8.60
C VAL A 56 -17.01 -5.41 10.02
N THR A 57 -16.34 -6.55 10.19
CA THR A 57 -16.03 -7.12 11.51
C THR A 57 -14.82 -6.44 12.15
N VAL A 58 -13.94 -5.85 11.33
CA VAL A 58 -12.79 -5.07 11.77
C VAL A 58 -13.17 -3.57 11.85
N PRO A 59 -13.10 -2.93 13.03
CA PRO A 59 -13.35 -1.50 13.16
C PRO A 59 -12.32 -0.67 12.37
N PRO A 60 -12.73 0.46 11.75
CA PRO A 60 -11.79 1.36 11.10
C PRO A 60 -10.74 1.92 12.08
N THR A 61 -9.47 1.86 11.71
CA THR A 61 -8.40 2.54 12.45
C THR A 61 -8.51 4.06 12.26
N ALA A 62 -8.56 4.79 13.38
CA ALA A 62 -8.59 6.26 13.37
C ALA A 62 -7.36 6.83 12.63
N PRO A 63 -7.48 7.94 11.87
CA PRO A 63 -6.41 8.46 11.01
C PRO A 63 -5.03 8.56 11.66
N ASP A 64 -4.96 9.00 12.92
CA ASP A 64 -3.70 9.15 13.67
C ASP A 64 -3.00 7.82 13.99
N ASN A 65 -3.75 6.73 13.99
CA ASN A 65 -3.26 5.40 14.33
C ASN A 65 -3.07 4.50 13.11
N GLN A 66 -3.39 4.99 11.91
CA GLN A 66 -3.31 4.22 10.67
C GLN A 66 -1.85 3.95 10.32
N LYS A 67 -1.52 2.69 10.03
CA LYS A 67 -0.18 2.30 9.61
C LYS A 67 -0.14 2.12 8.11
N ARG A 68 0.80 2.81 7.44
CA ARG A 68 1.01 2.78 5.98
C ARG A 68 1.06 1.37 5.40
N LEU A 69 1.73 0.47 6.11
CA LEU A 69 1.95 -0.92 5.69
C LEU A 69 0.84 -1.89 6.13
N GLY A 70 -0.24 -1.39 6.76
CA GLY A 70 -1.39 -2.20 7.17
C GLY A 70 -1.00 -3.43 7.98
N GLY A 71 -1.43 -4.61 7.50
CA GLY A 71 -1.12 -5.90 8.12
C GLY A 71 0.37 -6.26 8.15
N LEU A 72 1.21 -5.64 7.33
CA LEU A 72 2.68 -5.84 7.33
C LEU A 72 3.42 -4.92 8.31
N ALA A 73 2.72 -4.01 8.99
CA ALA A 73 3.32 -3.14 10.00
C ALA A 73 3.60 -3.89 11.31
N THR A 74 4.44 -3.30 12.17
CA THR A 74 4.72 -3.81 13.53
C THR A 74 4.39 -2.74 14.57
N PRO A 75 3.35 -2.92 15.42
CA PRO A 75 2.37 -4.02 15.36
C PRO A 75 1.51 -3.96 14.09
N PRO A 76 0.80 -5.03 13.70
CA PRO A 76 -0.09 -5.01 12.52
C PRO A 76 -1.24 -4.01 12.66
N ASP A 77 -1.80 -3.56 11.54
CA ASP A 77 -3.05 -2.79 11.44
C ASP A 77 -4.03 -3.52 10.50
N PRO A 78 -4.99 -4.30 11.05
CA PRO A 78 -5.87 -5.16 10.26
C PRO A 78 -6.92 -4.41 9.44
N ALA A 79 -7.12 -3.11 9.70
CA ALA A 79 -8.07 -2.29 8.96
C ALA A 79 -7.47 -1.64 7.70
N GLY A 80 -6.25 -2.04 7.31
CA GLY A 80 -5.57 -1.62 6.08
C GLY A 80 -5.83 -2.54 4.89
N PHE A 81 -5.25 -2.20 3.74
CA PHE A 81 -5.28 -3.00 2.52
C PHE A 81 -4.97 -4.50 2.78
N PRO A 82 -5.69 -5.45 2.16
CA PRO A 82 -6.73 -5.26 1.14
C PRO A 82 -8.14 -5.02 1.67
N ASN A 83 -8.36 -5.18 2.99
CA ASN A 83 -9.69 -5.11 3.60
C ASN A 83 -10.07 -3.68 4.07
N GLY A 84 -9.10 -2.76 4.01
CA GLY A 84 -9.23 -1.38 4.47
C GLY A 84 -9.93 -0.45 3.48
N ARG A 85 -10.38 0.71 3.99
CA ARG A 85 -11.24 1.68 3.29
C ARG A 85 -10.58 3.06 3.14
N ARG A 86 -9.28 3.12 3.42
CA ARG A 86 -8.57 4.37 3.71
C ARG A 86 -7.48 4.64 2.66
N PRO A 87 -7.20 5.91 2.33
CA PRO A 87 -6.15 6.24 1.37
C PRO A 87 -4.71 6.16 1.91
N ASN A 88 -4.52 6.01 3.23
CA ASN A 88 -3.19 6.07 3.86
C ASN A 88 -2.34 4.79 3.68
N ASP A 89 -2.90 3.73 3.09
CA ASP A 89 -2.18 2.49 2.86
C ASP A 89 -1.31 2.60 1.61
N ASP A 90 -0.07 2.15 1.71
CA ASP A 90 0.82 2.07 0.57
C ASP A 90 0.67 0.72 -0.12
N VAL A 91 -0.28 0.71 -1.04
CA VAL A 91 -0.64 -0.46 -1.83
C VAL A 91 0.55 -0.94 -2.67
N THR A 92 1.41 -0.06 -3.16
CA THR A 92 2.57 -0.43 -3.99
C THR A 92 3.56 -1.25 -3.20
N ASP A 93 3.97 -0.77 -2.02
CA ASP A 93 4.89 -1.47 -1.14
C ASP A 93 4.29 -2.80 -0.63
N ILE A 94 3.03 -2.76 -0.17
CA ILE A 94 2.36 -3.95 0.36
C ILE A 94 2.24 -5.02 -0.74
N ALA A 95 1.75 -4.65 -1.92
CA ALA A 95 1.58 -5.59 -3.04
C ALA A 95 2.93 -6.14 -3.51
N THR A 96 3.96 -5.29 -3.64
CA THR A 96 5.30 -5.72 -4.05
C THR A 96 5.89 -6.73 -3.07
N ARG A 97 5.72 -6.51 -1.75
CA ARG A 97 6.19 -7.45 -0.72
C ARG A 97 5.43 -8.76 -0.73
N VAL A 98 4.10 -8.72 -0.75
CA VAL A 98 3.27 -9.94 -0.71
C VAL A 98 3.42 -10.76 -2.01
N VAL A 99 3.47 -10.11 -3.16
CA VAL A 99 3.68 -10.76 -4.45
C VAL A 99 5.13 -11.26 -4.60
N GLY A 100 6.12 -10.53 -4.11
CA GLY A 100 7.50 -11.01 -4.06
C GLY A 100 7.77 -12.09 -3.00
N GLY A 101 6.84 -12.30 -2.08
CA GLY A 101 6.89 -13.36 -1.07
C GLY A 101 7.81 -13.06 0.12
N PRO A 102 8.15 -14.08 0.91
CA PRO A 102 8.86 -13.91 2.19
C PRO A 102 10.16 -13.10 2.06
N ALA A 103 10.98 -13.37 1.04
CA ALA A 103 12.21 -12.63 0.82
C ALA A 103 11.99 -11.12 0.63
N PHE A 104 10.92 -10.72 -0.05
CA PHE A 104 10.64 -9.29 -0.25
C PHE A 104 10.10 -8.63 1.02
N ILE A 105 9.34 -9.38 1.83
CA ILE A 105 8.88 -8.94 3.15
C ILE A 105 10.10 -8.72 4.07
N ASP A 106 10.99 -9.71 4.17
CA ASP A 106 12.17 -9.69 5.04
C ASP A 106 13.13 -8.56 4.67
N ASN A 107 13.32 -8.33 3.37
CA ASN A 107 14.17 -7.26 2.85
C ASN A 107 13.46 -5.90 2.74
N ARG A 108 12.19 -5.80 3.18
CA ARG A 108 11.40 -4.56 3.19
C ARG A 108 11.36 -3.86 1.83
N VAL A 109 11.25 -4.63 0.75
CA VAL A 109 11.25 -4.11 -0.63
C VAL A 109 10.13 -3.08 -0.81
N GLY A 110 10.42 -1.96 -1.46
CA GLY A 110 9.48 -0.89 -1.71
C GLY A 110 10.03 0.13 -2.70
N ASP A 111 9.22 1.13 -3.04
CA ASP A 111 9.61 2.19 -3.97
C ASP A 111 10.33 3.38 -3.29
N GLY A 112 10.31 3.41 -1.95
CA GLY A 112 10.93 4.45 -1.12
C GLY A 112 10.02 5.67 -0.88
N VAL A 113 8.81 5.70 -1.43
CA VAL A 113 7.86 6.80 -1.31
C VAL A 113 6.95 6.56 -0.12
N ASN A 114 7.36 7.09 1.04
CA ASN A 114 6.67 6.81 2.31
C ASN A 114 5.64 7.88 2.73
N PHE A 115 5.77 9.08 2.18
CA PHE A 115 4.99 10.26 2.56
C PHE A 115 4.88 11.21 1.37
N LEU A 116 3.85 12.06 1.39
CA LEU A 116 3.78 13.21 0.51
C LEU A 116 4.73 14.30 1.02
N GLU A 117 5.85 14.47 0.32
CA GLU A 117 6.81 15.51 0.62
C GLU A 117 6.15 16.89 0.53
N ASN A 118 6.39 17.75 1.52
CA ASN A 118 5.81 19.09 1.63
C ASN A 118 4.28 19.14 1.56
N ALA A 119 3.59 18.07 1.97
CA ALA A 119 2.13 18.01 2.02
C ALA A 119 1.55 19.27 2.71
N PRO A 120 0.65 20.02 2.05
CA PRO A 120 -0.01 21.15 2.68
C PRO A 120 -0.75 20.73 3.95
N GLY A 121 -0.36 21.33 5.08
CA GLY A 121 -0.82 20.93 6.42
C GLY A 121 0.12 19.96 7.15
N SER A 122 1.28 19.61 6.59
CA SER A 122 2.30 18.82 7.32
C SER A 122 2.68 19.51 8.63
N GLY A 123 2.85 18.72 9.70
CA GLY A 123 3.08 19.23 11.06
C GLY A 123 1.83 19.75 11.78
N THR A 124 0.65 19.70 11.14
CA THR A 124 -0.63 20.10 11.75
C THR A 124 -1.57 18.90 11.95
N PRO A 125 -2.59 18.98 12.82
CA PRO A 125 -3.57 17.92 13.00
C PRO A 125 -4.42 17.56 11.76
N GLN A 126 -4.30 18.28 10.65
CA GLN A 126 -5.14 18.17 9.46
C GLN A 126 -4.75 16.99 8.56
N VAL A 127 -3.49 16.58 8.58
CA VAL A 127 -2.95 15.48 7.76
C VAL A 127 -2.29 14.41 8.63
N THR A 128 -2.28 13.16 8.16
CA THR A 128 -1.51 12.07 8.76
C THR A 128 -0.01 12.39 8.69
N ALA A 129 0.81 11.66 9.44
CA ALA A 129 2.27 11.78 9.36
C ALA A 129 2.82 11.59 7.91
N ASN A 130 2.06 10.88 7.06
CA ASN A 130 2.43 10.60 5.68
C ASN A 130 1.87 11.65 4.70
N GLY A 131 1.23 12.71 5.20
CA GLY A 131 0.74 13.82 4.40
C GLY A 131 -0.63 13.59 3.75
N ILE A 132 -1.43 12.63 4.23
CA ILE A 132 -2.80 12.38 3.75
C ILE A 132 -3.80 13.16 4.60
N ALA A 133 -4.75 13.89 4.00
CA ALA A 133 -5.76 14.60 4.78
C ALA A 133 -6.61 13.61 5.61
N LYS A 134 -6.93 13.96 6.86
CA LYS A 134 -7.66 13.05 7.78
C LYS A 134 -9.17 13.04 7.56
N ILE A 135 -9.69 13.98 6.78
CA ILE A 135 -11.12 14.21 6.55
C ILE A 135 -11.37 14.18 5.04
N PHE A 136 -12.54 13.68 4.64
CA PHE A 136 -12.99 13.71 3.25
C PHE A 136 -12.85 15.14 2.67
N PRO A 137 -12.26 15.31 1.47
CA PRO A 137 -12.02 14.30 0.43
C PRO A 137 -10.73 13.47 0.55
N TYR A 138 -10.03 13.50 1.69
CA TYR A 138 -8.73 12.83 1.93
C TYR A 138 -7.60 13.26 0.97
N LEU A 139 -7.85 14.30 0.18
CA LEU A 139 -6.86 15.00 -0.61
C LEU A 139 -6.32 16.16 0.22
N PRO A 140 -4.99 16.32 0.32
CA PRO A 140 -4.39 17.55 0.83
C PRO A 140 -4.84 18.74 0.00
N ASN A 141 -4.90 19.92 0.62
CA ASN A 141 -5.16 21.14 -0.12
C ASN A 141 -4.06 21.32 -1.18
N PRO A 142 -4.40 21.68 -2.43
CA PRO A 142 -3.38 21.99 -3.42
C PRO A 142 -2.49 23.15 -2.94
N HIS A 143 -1.22 23.13 -3.31
CA HIS A 143 -0.38 24.32 -3.18
C HIS A 143 -0.99 25.47 -3.97
N ASP A 144 -0.94 26.69 -3.43
CA ASP A 144 -1.30 27.88 -4.17
C ASP A 144 -0.36 28.03 -5.38
N GLY A 145 -0.93 27.92 -6.58
CA GLY A 145 -0.18 28.00 -7.84
C GLY A 145 0.52 29.34 -8.06
N ARG A 146 0.19 30.40 -7.29
CA ARG A 146 0.85 31.71 -7.40
C ARG A 146 2.16 31.81 -6.62
N ASN A 147 2.28 31.10 -5.50
CA ASN A 147 3.39 31.24 -4.56
C ASN A 147 4.32 30.02 -4.55
N ARG A 148 4.15 29.10 -5.52
CA ARG A 148 5.07 27.98 -5.68
C ARG A 148 6.45 28.51 -6.09
N ARG A 149 7.43 28.34 -5.21
CA ARG A 149 8.84 28.58 -5.51
C ARG A 149 9.52 27.23 -5.59
N HIS A 150 10.23 26.97 -6.68
CA HIS A 150 11.16 25.87 -6.76
C HIS A 150 12.34 26.24 -5.86
N ILE A 151 12.67 25.40 -4.88
CA ILE A 151 13.87 25.59 -4.07
C ILE A 151 15.03 25.08 -4.92
N ASP A 152 15.82 26.00 -5.45
CA ASP A 152 16.96 25.66 -6.28
C ASP A 152 18.08 25.09 -5.42
N CYS A 153 18.93 24.26 -6.02
CA CYS A 153 20.05 23.68 -5.30
C CYS A 153 20.98 24.80 -4.79
N GLY A 154 21.42 24.70 -3.52
CA GLY A 154 22.21 25.74 -2.85
C GLY A 154 21.40 26.80 -2.09
N GLU A 155 20.07 26.74 -2.13
CA GLU A 155 19.21 27.55 -1.27
C GLU A 155 19.01 26.92 0.13
N PRO A 156 18.56 27.69 1.13
CA PRO A 156 18.16 27.13 2.43
C PRO A 156 17.12 26.02 2.23
N ASP A 157 17.32 24.90 2.91
CA ASP A 157 16.51 23.67 2.83
C ASP A 157 16.55 22.93 1.47
N ALA A 158 17.47 23.30 0.56
CA ALA A 158 17.70 22.58 -0.69
C ALA A 158 18.56 21.32 -0.50
N ASN A 159 18.33 20.31 -1.35
CA ASN A 159 19.32 19.25 -1.56
C ASN A 159 20.60 19.84 -2.21
N PRO A 160 21.79 19.25 -1.96
CA PRO A 160 23.03 19.69 -2.59
C PRO A 160 22.93 19.69 -4.11
N CYS A 161 23.49 20.71 -4.78
CA CYS A 161 23.77 20.60 -6.21
C CYS A 161 24.85 19.52 -6.37
N ASN A 162 24.56 18.48 -7.16
CA ASN A 162 25.56 17.48 -7.52
C ASN A 162 26.71 18.10 -8.32
#